data_AF-A0A3D2W4R2-F1
#
_entry.id   AF-A0A3D2W4R2-F1
#
_cell.length_a   1.000
_cell.length_b   1.000
_cell.length_c   1.000
_cell.angle_alpha   90.00
_cell.angle_beta   90.00
_cell.angle_gamma   90.00
#
_symmetry.space_group_name_H-M   'P 1'
#
loop_
_entity.id
_entity.type
_entity.pdbx_description
1 polymer ?
#
loop_
_entity_poly.entity_id
_entity_poly.type
_entity_poly.pdbx_seq_one_letter_code
_entity_poly.pdbx_strand_id
1 'polypeptide(L)'
;MLSPSQADQLYRTFATCSVKAPQYAEWCLKCENCTITRYTSGKTLFQGSDAEVYAAAFMEPDTSIHAHAGSDEVGTGDYFGPVCVCAVFADDAGIALIHKLGVHDSKQIRDEDIRKAAPVLMEQLPHSLLIVPCAKYNQVHERSNLNAIKALLHNQAYVNLRKKTALPKLIVIDQFTPEKSYYRYISSEKEIVRGIHFETKAEDKYPAVGAASVIARYAFLKYMEEMDARYGMHFPFGASGAVDQAGIAFAEKYGKDRLGKVAKLHFKNTEKIMERL
;
A
#
# COMPACT_ATOMS: atom_id res chain seq x y z
N MET A 1 -13.72 -3.02 14.62
CA MET A 1 -14.20 -3.32 16.00
C MET A 1 -15.22 -4.43 15.88
N LEU A 2 -15.25 -5.40 16.79
CA LEU A 2 -16.29 -6.44 16.76
C LEU A 2 -17.66 -5.84 17.08
N SER A 3 -18.66 -6.17 16.26
CA SER A 3 -20.07 -5.89 16.53
C SER A 3 -20.52 -6.59 17.83
N PRO A 4 -21.62 -6.15 18.47
CA PRO A 4 -22.15 -6.83 19.66
C PRO A 4 -22.40 -8.33 19.41
N SER A 5 -22.95 -8.70 18.25
CA SER A 5 -23.19 -10.11 17.89
C SER A 5 -21.89 -10.91 17.76
N GLN A 6 -20.85 -10.34 17.14
CA GLN A 6 -19.55 -10.99 17.03
C GLN A 6 -18.88 -11.16 18.39
N ALA A 7 -18.98 -10.14 19.25
CA ALA A 7 -18.45 -10.17 20.60
C ALA A 7 -19.16 -11.25 21.45
N ASP A 8 -20.48 -11.37 21.33
CA ASP A 8 -21.26 -12.40 22.01
C ASP A 8 -20.92 -13.82 21.52
N GLN A 9 -20.77 -14.01 20.21
CA GLN A 9 -20.36 -15.28 19.62
C GLN A 9 -18.96 -15.67 20.10
N LEU A 10 -18.02 -14.73 20.10
CA LEU A 10 -16.67 -14.93 20.61
C LEU A 10 -16.70 -15.35 22.08
N TYR A 11 -17.43 -14.61 22.92
CA TYR A 11 -17.55 -14.95 24.34
C TYR A 11 -18.13 -16.34 24.55
N ARG A 12 -19.19 -16.72 23.82
CA ARG A 12 -19.80 -18.06 23.91
C ARG A 12 -18.83 -19.16 23.48
N THR A 13 -18.07 -18.92 22.41
CA THR A 13 -17.13 -19.91 21.86
C THR A 13 -16.02 -20.26 22.85
N PHE A 14 -15.54 -19.27 23.61
CA PHE A 14 -14.44 -19.44 24.57
C PHE A 14 -14.85 -19.21 26.03
N ALA A 15 -16.13 -19.42 26.36
CA ALA A 15 -16.66 -19.12 27.69
C ALA A 15 -15.93 -19.88 28.81
N THR A 16 -15.40 -21.07 28.50
CA THR A 16 -14.60 -21.89 29.42
C THR A 16 -13.27 -21.25 29.81
N CYS A 17 -12.76 -20.30 29.02
CA CYS A 17 -11.52 -19.56 29.26
C CYS A 17 -11.75 -18.26 30.05
N SER A 18 -12.97 -18.01 30.56
CA SER A 18 -13.31 -16.78 31.25
C SER A 18 -12.53 -16.60 32.55
N VAL A 19 -11.98 -15.40 32.73
CA VAL A 19 -11.27 -14.98 33.93
C VAL A 19 -11.87 -13.68 34.47
N LYS A 20 -11.45 -13.27 35.67
CA LYS A 20 -11.89 -12.00 36.26
C LYS A 20 -11.55 -10.83 35.34
N ALA A 21 -12.57 -10.06 34.95
CA ALA A 21 -12.40 -8.90 34.08
C ALA A 21 -11.63 -7.77 34.80
N PRO A 22 -10.71 -7.07 34.11
CA PRO A 22 -10.07 -5.88 34.64
C PRO A 22 -11.04 -4.70 34.73
N GLN A 23 -10.61 -3.60 35.35
CA GLN A 23 -11.46 -2.41 35.50
C GLN A 23 -11.92 -1.89 34.12
N TYR A 24 -13.20 -1.53 34.02
CA TYR A 24 -13.85 -1.07 32.78
C TYR A 24 -13.99 -2.12 31.67
N ALA A 25 -13.72 -3.39 31.95
CA ALA A 25 -13.99 -4.50 31.05
C ALA A 25 -15.33 -5.18 31.36
N GLU A 26 -16.06 -5.53 30.31
CA GLU A 26 -17.28 -6.35 30.38
C GLU A 26 -16.91 -7.81 30.67
N TRP A 27 -15.88 -8.33 29.98
CA TRP A 27 -15.37 -9.68 30.17
C TRP A 27 -13.92 -9.80 29.71
N CYS A 28 -13.23 -10.82 30.23
CA CYS A 28 -11.87 -11.16 29.87
C CYS A 28 -11.73 -12.68 29.74
N LEU A 29 -11.07 -13.13 28.68
CA LEU A 29 -10.84 -14.53 28.35
C LEU A 29 -9.34 -14.76 28.25
N LYS A 30 -8.83 -15.81 28.90
CA LYS A 30 -7.43 -16.22 28.84
C LYS A 30 -7.33 -17.55 28.09
N CYS A 31 -7.13 -17.46 26.79
CA CYS A 31 -6.97 -18.60 25.89
C CYS A 31 -5.48 -18.98 25.78
N GLU A 32 -5.19 -20.07 25.09
CA GLU A 32 -3.81 -20.46 24.81
C GLU A 32 -3.13 -19.36 23.97
N ASN A 33 -1.99 -18.87 24.48
CA ASN A 33 -1.18 -17.80 23.87
C ASN A 33 -1.92 -16.49 23.51
N CYS A 34 -3.13 -16.27 24.02
CA CYS A 34 -3.91 -15.08 23.75
C CYS A 34 -4.80 -14.69 24.93
N THR A 35 -4.76 -13.41 25.31
CA THR A 35 -5.71 -12.79 26.23
C THR A 35 -6.63 -11.87 25.44
N ILE A 36 -7.93 -12.06 25.60
CA ILE A 36 -8.97 -11.31 24.89
C ILE A 36 -9.79 -10.53 25.91
N THR A 37 -9.80 -9.20 25.81
CA THR A 37 -10.51 -8.31 26.74
C THR A 37 -11.52 -7.45 26.00
N ARG A 38 -12.78 -7.47 26.41
CA ARG A 38 -13.83 -6.55 25.91
C ARG A 38 -14.08 -5.45 26.93
N TYR A 39 -13.98 -4.21 26.47
CA TYR A 39 -14.25 -3.02 27.27
C TYR A 39 -15.70 -2.57 27.13
N THR A 40 -16.22 -1.89 28.15
CA THR A 40 -17.56 -1.29 28.15
C THR A 40 -17.76 -0.24 27.06
N SER A 41 -16.67 0.26 26.45
CA SER A 41 -16.69 1.11 25.27
C SER A 41 -17.03 0.39 23.97
N GLY A 42 -17.11 -0.94 23.98
CA GLY A 42 -17.26 -1.76 22.78
C GLY A 42 -15.94 -2.10 22.06
N LYS A 43 -14.78 -1.77 22.64
CA LYS A 43 -13.48 -2.19 22.11
C LYS A 43 -13.16 -3.62 22.58
N THR A 44 -12.83 -4.53 21.65
CA THR A 44 -12.22 -5.83 21.95
C THR A 44 -10.73 -5.78 21.66
N LEU A 45 -9.91 -6.15 22.63
CA LEU A 45 -8.45 -6.18 22.54
C LEU A 45 -7.96 -7.63 22.60
N PHE A 46 -7.14 -8.03 21.63
CA PHE A 46 -6.48 -9.34 21.57
C PHE A 46 -4.98 -9.13 21.82
N GLN A 47 -4.39 -9.91 22.73
CA GLN A 47 -2.98 -9.75 23.12
C GLN A 47 -2.31 -11.12 23.29
N GLY A 48 -1.17 -11.31 22.64
CA GLY A 48 -0.39 -12.57 22.69
C GLY A 48 0.07 -12.99 21.30
N SER A 49 0.85 -14.06 21.19
CA SER A 49 1.42 -14.50 19.89
C SER A 49 0.34 -14.93 18.89
N ASP A 50 -0.80 -15.41 19.39
CA ASP A 50 -1.86 -15.97 18.55
C ASP A 50 -3.02 -14.99 18.37
N ALA A 51 -2.85 -13.71 18.76
CA ALA A 51 -3.90 -12.70 18.75
C ALA A 51 -4.62 -12.55 17.41
N GLU A 52 -3.89 -12.60 16.31
CA GLU A 52 -4.46 -12.51 14.96
C GLU A 52 -5.30 -13.74 14.60
N VAL A 53 -4.89 -14.94 15.02
CA VAL A 53 -5.63 -16.19 14.77
C VAL A 53 -6.99 -16.13 15.44
N TYR A 54 -7.03 -15.74 16.72
CA TYR A 54 -8.28 -15.57 17.44
C TYR A 54 -9.13 -14.44 16.87
N ALA A 55 -8.54 -13.32 16.46
CA ALA A 55 -9.29 -12.19 15.90
C ALA A 55 -9.93 -12.54 14.54
N ALA A 56 -9.17 -13.18 13.65
CA ALA A 56 -9.60 -13.51 12.28
C ALA A 56 -10.84 -14.43 12.24
N ALA A 57 -11.02 -15.29 13.25
CA ALA A 57 -12.16 -16.20 13.32
C ALA A 57 -13.52 -15.50 13.59
N PHE A 58 -13.51 -14.27 14.11
CA PHE A 58 -14.72 -13.54 14.51
C PHE A 58 -14.85 -12.15 13.87
N MET A 59 -13.81 -11.68 13.19
CA MET A 59 -13.90 -10.51 12.34
C MET A 59 -14.58 -10.93 11.03
N GLU A 60 -15.84 -10.56 10.86
CA GLU A 60 -16.41 -10.52 9.50
C GLU A 60 -15.77 -9.37 8.73
N PRO A 61 -15.48 -9.55 7.42
CA PRO A 61 -15.16 -8.42 6.57
C PRO A 61 -16.26 -7.38 6.69
N ASP A 62 -15.90 -6.11 6.72
CA ASP A 62 -16.87 -5.02 6.78
C ASP A 62 -17.78 -5.06 5.55
N THR A 63 -18.95 -5.68 5.69
CA THR A 63 -19.92 -5.87 4.60
C THR A 63 -20.60 -4.56 4.18
N SER A 64 -20.27 -3.43 4.82
CA SER A 64 -20.77 -2.11 4.40
C SER A 64 -20.05 -1.57 3.17
N ILE A 65 -18.86 -2.09 2.86
CA ILE A 65 -18.06 -1.67 1.71
C ILE A 65 -18.39 -2.59 0.53
N HIS A 66 -19.27 -2.09 -0.33
CA HIS A 66 -19.59 -2.70 -1.61
C HIS A 66 -18.50 -2.42 -2.66
N ALA A 67 -18.79 -2.82 -3.90
CA ALA A 67 -17.97 -2.54 -5.07
C ALA A 67 -17.36 -1.12 -5.07
N HIS A 68 -16.04 -1.04 -5.07
CA HIS A 68 -15.28 0.20 -5.02
C HIS A 68 -13.98 0.10 -5.79
N ALA A 69 -13.41 1.24 -6.14
CA ALA A 69 -12.09 1.33 -6.73
C ALA A 69 -11.13 2.01 -5.76
N GLY A 70 -9.89 1.56 -5.73
CA GLY A 70 -8.84 2.05 -4.84
C GLY A 70 -7.52 2.20 -5.57
N SER A 71 -6.70 3.14 -5.13
CA SER A 71 -5.35 3.31 -5.70
C SER A 71 -4.34 3.66 -4.65
N ASP A 72 -3.12 3.18 -4.84
CA ASP A 72 -1.98 3.41 -3.95
C ASP A 72 -0.66 3.45 -4.75
N GLU A 73 0.40 3.92 -4.09
CA GLU A 73 1.73 4.04 -4.68
C GLU A 73 2.88 3.51 -3.82
N VAL A 74 3.99 3.21 -4.47
CA VAL A 74 5.24 2.82 -3.83
C VAL A 74 6.44 3.41 -4.58
N GLY A 75 7.60 3.44 -3.93
CA GLY A 75 8.85 3.88 -4.54
C GLY A 75 9.10 5.38 -4.45
N THR A 76 8.21 6.15 -3.85
CA THR A 76 8.33 7.61 -3.71
C THR A 76 9.42 8.03 -2.72
N GLY A 77 9.66 7.21 -1.70
CA GLY A 77 10.72 7.41 -0.70
C GLY A 77 12.03 6.69 -1.00
N ASP A 78 12.12 5.93 -2.09
CA ASP A 78 13.30 5.18 -2.49
C ASP A 78 14.15 6.00 -3.46
N TYR A 79 15.45 6.15 -3.17
CA TYR A 79 16.37 6.86 -4.05
C TYR A 79 16.52 6.15 -5.39
N PHE A 80 16.72 4.83 -5.35
CA PHE A 80 16.79 3.98 -6.53
C PHE A 80 15.40 3.52 -6.97
N GLY A 81 15.30 3.14 -8.24
CA GLY A 81 14.11 2.48 -8.77
C GLY A 81 12.94 3.42 -9.08
N PRO A 82 11.82 2.84 -9.55
CA PRO A 82 10.73 3.59 -10.14
C PRO A 82 9.81 4.18 -9.07
N VAL A 83 8.82 4.95 -9.52
CA VAL A 83 7.57 5.13 -8.77
C VAL A 83 6.51 4.25 -9.43
N CYS A 84 5.84 3.42 -8.65
CA CYS A 84 4.76 2.57 -9.14
C CYS A 84 3.44 3.03 -8.54
N VAL A 85 2.40 3.20 -9.36
CA VAL A 85 1.04 3.53 -8.92
C VAL A 85 0.09 2.51 -9.52
N CYS A 86 -0.78 1.95 -8.71
CA CYS A 86 -1.83 1.05 -9.19
C CYS A 86 -3.20 1.59 -8.80
N ALA A 87 -4.19 1.40 -9.68
CA ALA A 87 -5.60 1.52 -9.36
C ALA A 87 -6.29 0.18 -9.62
N VAL A 88 -7.12 -0.28 -8.69
CA VAL A 88 -7.85 -1.56 -8.74
C VAL A 88 -9.33 -1.29 -8.58
N PHE A 89 -10.16 -2.04 -9.30
CA PHE A 89 -11.59 -2.16 -9.04
C PHE A 89 -11.87 -3.54 -8.43
N ALA A 90 -12.64 -3.56 -7.35
CA ALA A 90 -13.12 -4.79 -6.74
C ALA A 90 -14.64 -4.71 -6.56
N ASP A 91 -15.35 -5.70 -7.09
CA ASP A 91 -16.74 -5.98 -6.74
C ASP A 91 -16.82 -6.87 -5.49
N ASP A 92 -18.01 -7.33 -5.10
CA ASP A 92 -18.17 -8.13 -3.89
C ASP A 92 -17.35 -9.44 -3.93
N ALA A 93 -17.25 -10.07 -5.11
CA ALA A 93 -16.42 -11.27 -5.30
C ALA A 93 -14.92 -10.94 -5.21
N GLY A 94 -14.50 -9.82 -5.81
CA GLY A 94 -13.13 -9.32 -5.73
C GLY A 94 -12.73 -8.96 -4.30
N ILE A 95 -13.63 -8.35 -3.53
CA ILE A 95 -13.44 -8.06 -2.10
C ILE A 95 -13.25 -9.35 -1.32
N ALA A 96 -14.10 -10.37 -1.55
CA ALA A 96 -13.94 -11.67 -0.91
C ALA A 96 -12.60 -12.34 -1.26
N LEU A 97 -12.15 -12.24 -2.52
CA LEU A 97 -10.83 -12.71 -2.95
C LEU A 97 -9.70 -11.98 -2.20
N ILE A 98 -9.77 -10.65 -2.11
CA ILE A 98 -8.79 -9.82 -1.42
C ILE A 98 -8.65 -10.24 0.05
N HIS A 99 -9.78 -10.42 0.74
CA HIS A 99 -9.78 -10.88 2.13
C HIS A 99 -9.19 -12.29 2.26
N LYS A 100 -9.55 -13.22 1.36
CA LYS A 100 -9.01 -14.58 1.34
C LYS A 100 -7.49 -14.61 1.16
N LEU A 101 -6.93 -13.67 0.39
CA LEU A 101 -5.49 -13.55 0.18
C LEU A 101 -4.75 -12.85 1.33
N GLY A 102 -5.47 -12.29 2.32
CA GLY A 102 -4.87 -11.63 3.48
C GLY A 102 -4.16 -10.31 3.15
N VAL A 103 -4.55 -9.63 2.07
CA VAL A 103 -3.82 -8.44 1.56
C VAL A 103 -4.26 -7.09 2.15
N HIS A 104 -4.89 -7.10 3.34
CA HIS A 104 -5.55 -5.93 3.93
C HIS A 104 -4.62 -5.00 4.73
N ASP A 105 -3.42 -5.43 5.13
CA ASP A 105 -2.45 -4.59 5.88
C ASP A 105 -1.10 -4.57 5.14
N SER A 106 -1.00 -3.74 4.09
CA SER A 106 0.19 -3.70 3.22
C SER A 106 1.45 -3.21 3.94
N LYS A 107 1.33 -2.61 5.14
CA LYS A 107 2.48 -2.20 5.96
C LYS A 107 3.09 -3.34 6.78
N GLN A 108 2.39 -4.47 6.88
CA GLN A 108 2.87 -5.67 7.59
C GLN A 108 3.01 -6.90 6.70
N ILE A 109 2.65 -6.82 5.43
CA ILE A 109 2.82 -7.91 4.47
C ILE A 109 4.29 -8.04 4.05
N ARG A 110 4.82 -9.27 4.14
CA ARG A 110 6.17 -9.59 3.72
C ARG A 110 6.27 -9.66 2.20
N ASP A 111 7.41 -9.27 1.64
CA ASP A 111 7.66 -9.29 0.19
C ASP A 111 7.40 -10.70 -0.45
N GLU A 112 7.59 -11.79 0.30
CA GLU A 112 7.27 -13.15 -0.13
C GLU A 112 5.76 -13.36 -0.34
N ASP A 113 4.93 -12.81 0.53
CA ASP A 113 3.48 -12.94 0.47
C ASP A 113 2.93 -12.04 -0.65
N ILE A 114 3.53 -10.86 -0.87
CA ILE A 114 3.26 -10.00 -2.04
C ILE A 114 3.49 -10.75 -3.35
N ARG A 115 4.61 -11.47 -3.46
CA ARG A 115 4.96 -12.23 -4.68
C ARG A 115 3.99 -13.35 -5.01
N LYS A 116 3.30 -13.88 -4.00
CA LYS A 116 2.26 -14.90 -4.16
C LYS A 116 0.90 -14.28 -4.48
N ALA A 117 0.53 -13.22 -3.76
CA ALA A 117 -0.81 -12.62 -3.87
C ALA A 117 -0.97 -11.74 -5.13
N ALA A 118 0.03 -10.93 -5.47
CA ALA A 118 -0.09 -9.96 -6.55
C ALA A 118 -0.42 -10.57 -7.93
N PRO A 119 0.21 -11.68 -8.38
CA PRO A 119 -0.16 -12.31 -9.64
C PRO A 119 -1.64 -12.73 -9.69
N VAL A 120 -2.17 -13.28 -8.60
CA VAL A 120 -3.59 -13.68 -8.49
C VAL A 120 -4.49 -12.45 -8.56
N LEU A 121 -4.16 -11.37 -7.85
CA LEU A 121 -4.93 -10.12 -7.91
C LEU A 121 -4.92 -9.52 -9.32
N MET A 122 -3.77 -9.52 -10.00
CA MET A 122 -3.64 -8.97 -11.35
C MET A 122 -4.42 -9.79 -12.38
N GLU A 123 -4.53 -11.09 -12.20
CA GLU A 123 -5.30 -11.98 -13.08
C GLU A 123 -6.81 -11.81 -12.86
N GLN A 124 -7.25 -11.68 -11.61
CA GLN A 124 -8.66 -11.75 -11.25
C GLN A 124 -9.36 -10.39 -11.14
N LEU A 125 -8.61 -9.30 -10.94
CA LEU A 125 -9.18 -7.96 -10.72
C LEU A 125 -8.83 -6.98 -11.84
N PRO A 126 -9.81 -6.19 -12.33
CA PRO A 126 -9.53 -5.08 -13.23
C PRO A 126 -8.62 -4.06 -12.53
N HIS A 127 -7.47 -3.79 -13.15
CA HIS A 127 -6.47 -2.89 -12.58
C HIS A 127 -5.76 -2.06 -13.65
N SER A 128 -5.18 -0.94 -13.25
CA SER A 128 -4.24 -0.14 -14.03
C SER A 128 -2.98 0.09 -13.23
N LEU A 129 -1.88 -0.50 -13.69
CA LEU A 129 -0.55 -0.31 -13.12
C LEU A 129 0.28 0.63 -13.99
N LEU A 130 0.85 1.66 -13.36
CA LEU A 130 1.80 2.59 -13.95
C LEU A 130 3.15 2.40 -13.28
N ILE A 131 4.21 2.26 -14.07
CA ILE A 131 5.60 2.20 -13.60
C ILE A 131 6.33 3.38 -14.23
N VAL A 132 6.90 4.26 -13.41
CA VAL A 132 7.64 5.44 -13.84
C VAL A 132 9.13 5.25 -13.57
N PRO A 133 9.94 4.91 -14.60
CA PRO A 133 11.39 4.81 -14.47
C PRO A 133 12.02 6.12 -14.00
N CYS A 134 13.17 6.04 -13.32
CA CYS A 134 13.89 7.19 -12.78
C CYS A 134 14.16 8.27 -13.83
N ALA A 135 14.54 7.88 -15.05
CA ALA A 135 14.78 8.82 -16.14
C ALA A 135 13.54 9.69 -16.44
N LYS A 136 12.36 9.08 -16.46
CA LYS A 136 11.10 9.82 -16.68
C LYS A 136 10.72 10.62 -15.43
N TYR A 137 10.91 10.05 -14.24
CA TYR A 137 10.67 10.74 -12.98
C TYR A 137 11.48 12.04 -12.90
N ASN A 138 12.79 11.98 -13.18
CA ASN A 138 13.69 13.13 -13.12
C ASN A 138 13.22 14.25 -14.07
N GLN A 139 12.85 13.92 -15.31
CA GLN A 139 12.30 14.90 -16.27
C GLN A 139 11.02 15.60 -15.77
N VAL A 140 10.14 14.87 -15.08
CA VAL A 140 8.89 15.45 -14.57
C VAL A 140 9.16 16.26 -13.30
N HIS A 141 10.07 15.80 -12.44
CA HIS A 141 10.40 16.45 -11.18
C HIS A 141 11.03 17.84 -11.37
N GLU A 142 11.72 18.09 -12.48
CA GLU A 142 12.25 19.42 -12.83
C GLU A 142 11.18 20.54 -12.79
N ARG A 143 9.92 20.18 -13.03
CA ARG A 143 8.79 21.12 -13.09
C ARG A 143 7.66 20.80 -12.11
N SER A 144 7.81 19.80 -11.26
CA SER A 144 6.73 19.30 -10.40
C SER A 144 7.26 18.74 -9.10
N ASN A 145 6.63 19.11 -7.99
CA ASN A 145 6.91 18.46 -6.70
C ASN A 145 6.30 17.06 -6.64
N LEU A 146 6.72 16.27 -5.65
CA LEU A 146 6.27 14.90 -5.47
C LEU A 146 4.74 14.76 -5.36
N ASN A 147 4.06 15.66 -4.65
CA ASN A 147 2.59 15.63 -4.54
C ASN A 147 1.90 15.85 -5.89
N ALA A 148 2.44 16.72 -6.73
CA ALA A 148 1.93 16.92 -8.09
C ALA A 148 2.14 15.67 -8.96
N ILE A 149 3.33 15.06 -8.89
CA ILE A 149 3.63 13.81 -9.60
C ILE A 149 2.67 12.69 -9.18
N LYS A 150 2.48 12.51 -7.87
CA LYS A 150 1.52 11.54 -7.34
C LYS A 150 0.11 11.81 -7.84
N ALA A 151 -0.36 13.06 -7.77
CA ALA A 151 -1.71 13.41 -8.23
C ALA A 151 -1.92 13.07 -9.73
N LEU A 152 -0.94 13.39 -10.58
CA LEU A 152 -0.95 13.03 -12.00
C LEU A 152 -1.04 11.52 -12.21
N LEU A 153 -0.21 10.74 -11.50
CA LEU A 153 -0.17 9.29 -11.66
C LEU A 153 -1.44 8.60 -11.15
N HIS A 154 -1.97 8.99 -10.00
CA HIS A 154 -3.23 8.43 -9.50
C HIS A 154 -4.41 8.75 -10.43
N ASN A 155 -4.49 9.99 -10.92
CA ASN A 155 -5.52 10.36 -11.90
C ASN A 155 -5.39 9.53 -13.18
N GLN A 156 -4.17 9.40 -13.71
CA GLN A 156 -3.92 8.60 -14.92
C GLN A 156 -4.22 7.12 -14.70
N ALA A 157 -3.93 6.56 -13.52
CA ALA A 157 -4.27 5.18 -13.18
C ALA A 157 -5.78 4.97 -13.20
N TYR A 158 -6.57 5.89 -12.64
CA TYR A 158 -8.04 5.81 -12.72
C TYR A 158 -8.59 6.03 -14.12
N VAL A 159 -8.02 6.96 -14.90
CA VAL A 159 -8.39 7.15 -16.32
C VAL A 159 -8.19 5.86 -17.11
N ASN A 160 -7.08 5.16 -16.89
CA ASN A 160 -6.79 3.89 -17.53
C ASN A 160 -7.71 2.77 -17.03
N LEU A 161 -7.99 2.73 -15.73
CA LEU A 161 -8.90 1.75 -15.14
C LEU A 161 -10.32 1.91 -15.72
N ARG A 162 -10.80 3.15 -15.87
CA ARG A 162 -12.10 3.47 -16.51
C ARG A 162 -12.23 2.94 -17.94
N LYS A 163 -11.11 2.80 -18.66
CA LYS A 163 -11.10 2.24 -20.02
C LYS A 163 -11.23 0.72 -20.03
N LYS A 164 -10.97 0.06 -18.90
CA LYS A 164 -11.06 -1.40 -18.74
C LYS A 164 -12.38 -1.84 -18.08
N THR A 165 -12.94 -1.02 -17.20
CA THR A 165 -14.17 -1.30 -16.47
C THR A 165 -14.91 -0.01 -16.11
N ALA A 166 -16.22 -0.08 -15.91
CA ALA A 166 -16.98 1.03 -15.36
C ALA A 166 -16.50 1.34 -13.94
N LEU A 167 -16.15 2.60 -13.65
CA LEU A 167 -15.77 2.98 -12.31
C LEU A 167 -17.01 2.98 -11.40
N PRO A 168 -16.91 2.42 -10.18
CA PRO A 168 -17.99 2.43 -9.21
C PRO A 168 -18.21 3.82 -8.63
N LYS A 169 -19.30 3.97 -7.86
CA LYS A 169 -19.63 5.23 -7.16
C LYS A 169 -18.56 5.61 -6.13
N LEU A 170 -17.97 4.63 -5.46
CA LEU A 170 -16.93 4.83 -4.45
C LEU A 170 -15.55 4.61 -5.07
N ILE A 171 -14.77 5.68 -5.17
CA ILE A 171 -13.39 5.68 -5.65
C ILE A 171 -12.52 6.25 -4.53
N VAL A 172 -11.44 5.57 -4.14
CA VAL A 172 -10.70 5.92 -2.92
C VAL A 172 -9.20 6.09 -3.18
N ILE A 173 -8.58 7.08 -2.54
CA ILE A 173 -7.12 7.30 -2.54
C ILE A 173 -6.65 7.41 -1.09
N ASP A 174 -5.51 6.78 -0.75
CA ASP A 174 -4.81 7.08 0.49
C ASP A 174 -4.27 8.53 0.45
N GLN A 175 -4.75 9.36 1.36
CA GLN A 175 -4.62 10.79 1.27
C GLN A 175 -3.17 11.24 1.54
N PHE A 176 -2.48 11.66 0.48
CA PHE A 176 -1.14 12.26 0.55
C PHE A 176 -1.13 13.79 0.41
N THR A 177 -2.25 14.39 -0.03
CA THR A 177 -2.41 15.83 -0.15
C THR A 177 -3.89 16.20 0.00
N PRO A 178 -4.23 17.42 0.47
CA PRO A 178 -5.63 17.85 0.52
C PRO A 178 -6.31 17.79 -0.85
N GLU A 179 -7.59 17.42 -0.90
CA GLU A 179 -8.38 17.27 -2.14
C GLU A 179 -8.26 18.50 -3.07
N LYS A 180 -8.39 19.70 -2.52
CA LYS A 180 -8.24 20.95 -3.28
C LYS A 180 -6.88 21.07 -3.97
N SER A 181 -5.82 20.59 -3.31
CA SER A 181 -4.47 20.57 -3.88
C SER A 181 -4.34 19.49 -4.95
N TYR A 182 -4.86 18.29 -4.71
CA TYR A 182 -4.89 17.20 -5.69
C TYR A 182 -5.49 17.68 -7.03
N TYR A 183 -6.69 18.25 -6.99
CA TYR A 183 -7.37 18.73 -8.20
C TYR A 183 -6.73 19.97 -8.82
N ARG A 184 -6.02 20.80 -8.04
CA ARG A 184 -5.22 21.90 -8.59
C ARG A 184 -4.05 21.36 -9.41
N TYR A 185 -3.35 20.34 -8.91
CA TYR A 185 -2.20 19.75 -9.58
C TYR A 185 -2.54 19.13 -10.94
N ILE A 186 -3.74 18.57 -11.08
CA ILE A 186 -4.18 17.91 -12.32
C ILE A 186 -5.12 18.78 -13.18
N SER A 187 -5.23 20.08 -12.87
CA SER A 187 -6.21 20.95 -13.52
C SER A 187 -6.01 21.13 -15.04
N SER A 188 -4.79 20.91 -15.52
CA SER A 188 -4.42 20.94 -16.94
C SER A 188 -4.56 19.59 -17.66
N GLU A 189 -4.89 18.51 -16.95
CA GLU A 189 -5.01 17.18 -17.56
C GLU A 189 -6.28 17.07 -18.43
N LYS A 190 -6.14 16.39 -19.57
CA LYS A 190 -7.25 16.21 -20.53
C LYS A 190 -8.41 15.41 -19.95
N GLU A 191 -8.09 14.39 -19.16
CA GLU A 191 -9.06 13.52 -18.51
C GLU A 191 -8.85 13.62 -16.99
N ILE A 192 -9.85 14.10 -16.26
CA ILE A 192 -9.81 14.19 -14.80
C ILE A 192 -10.92 13.30 -14.22
N VAL A 193 -10.56 12.39 -13.33
CA VAL A 193 -11.52 11.61 -12.53
C VAL A 193 -11.95 12.42 -11.31
N ARG A 194 -13.26 12.58 -11.11
CA ARG A 194 -13.88 13.36 -10.04
C ARG A 194 -14.68 12.45 -9.10
N GLY A 195 -15.07 12.97 -7.94
CA GLY A 195 -15.83 12.21 -6.95
C GLY A 195 -14.97 11.21 -6.17
N ILE A 196 -13.65 11.43 -6.14
CA ILE A 196 -12.71 10.62 -5.37
C ILE A 196 -12.86 10.94 -3.88
N HIS A 197 -12.99 9.90 -3.07
CA HIS A 197 -12.91 9.93 -1.63
C HIS A 197 -11.44 9.89 -1.19
N PHE A 198 -11.00 10.90 -0.44
CA PHE A 198 -9.64 10.99 0.10
C PHE A 198 -9.69 10.63 1.58
N GLU A 199 -9.00 9.56 1.96
CA GLU A 199 -8.99 9.06 3.32
C GLU A 199 -7.57 8.72 3.76
N THR A 200 -7.22 9.01 5.01
CA THR A 200 -5.93 8.60 5.57
C THR A 200 -6.00 7.14 6.04
N LYS A 201 -4.95 6.37 5.74
CA LYS A 201 -4.91 4.93 5.99
C LYS A 201 -6.06 4.20 5.27
N ALA A 202 -6.27 4.58 4.01
CA ALA A 202 -7.35 4.02 3.20
C ALA A 202 -7.14 2.51 2.95
N GLU A 203 -5.89 2.05 2.89
CA GLU A 203 -5.52 0.64 2.73
C GLU A 203 -6.09 -0.25 3.85
N ASP A 204 -6.16 0.26 5.10
CA ASP A 204 -6.69 -0.48 6.25
C ASP A 204 -8.22 -0.68 6.17
N LYS A 205 -8.90 0.13 5.35
CA LYS A 205 -10.37 0.22 5.30
C LYS A 205 -10.95 -0.30 4.01
N TYR A 206 -10.29 -0.05 2.88
CA TYR A 206 -10.81 -0.34 1.55
C TYR A 206 -9.98 -1.43 0.87
N PRO A 207 -10.55 -2.65 0.73
CA PRO A 207 -9.89 -3.78 0.08
C PRO A 207 -9.22 -3.45 -1.26
N ALA A 208 -9.86 -2.64 -2.12
CA ALA A 208 -9.29 -2.28 -3.41
C ALA A 208 -8.03 -1.40 -3.30
N VAL A 209 -7.91 -0.57 -2.24
CA VAL A 209 -6.69 0.20 -1.97
C VAL A 209 -5.57 -0.72 -1.51
N GLY A 210 -5.86 -1.67 -0.61
CA GLY A 210 -4.90 -2.70 -0.19
C GLY A 210 -4.40 -3.56 -1.36
N ALA A 211 -5.30 -3.99 -2.25
CA ALA A 211 -4.95 -4.71 -3.47
C ALA A 211 -4.07 -3.87 -4.40
N ALA A 212 -4.38 -2.58 -4.58
CA ALA A 212 -3.55 -1.66 -5.36
C ALA A 212 -2.14 -1.52 -4.77
N SER A 213 -2.02 -1.42 -3.44
CA SER A 213 -0.75 -1.37 -2.71
C SER A 213 0.11 -2.60 -3.00
N VAL A 214 -0.49 -3.79 -2.90
CA VAL A 214 0.19 -5.07 -3.17
C VAL A 214 0.67 -5.18 -4.62
N ILE A 215 -0.17 -4.81 -5.60
CA ILE A 215 0.22 -4.84 -7.01
C ILE A 215 1.33 -3.83 -7.29
N ALA A 216 1.25 -2.62 -6.74
CA ALA A 216 2.28 -1.59 -6.92
C ALA A 216 3.61 -2.03 -6.31
N ARG A 217 3.60 -2.61 -5.09
CA ARG A 217 4.78 -3.14 -4.42
C ARG A 217 5.39 -4.32 -5.18
N TYR A 218 4.57 -5.24 -5.68
CA TYR A 218 5.06 -6.32 -6.54
C TYR A 218 5.80 -5.80 -7.78
N ALA A 219 5.22 -4.81 -8.47
CA ALA A 219 5.82 -4.20 -9.64
C ALA A 219 7.16 -3.50 -9.32
N PHE A 220 7.22 -2.81 -8.17
CA PHE A 220 8.45 -2.18 -7.70
C PHE A 220 9.55 -3.24 -7.42
N LEU A 221 9.23 -4.30 -6.69
CA LEU A 221 10.17 -5.39 -6.41
C LEU A 221 10.70 -6.03 -7.69
N LYS A 222 9.82 -6.30 -8.66
CA LYS A 222 10.21 -6.85 -9.97
C LYS A 222 11.14 -5.92 -10.73
N TYR A 223 10.83 -4.63 -10.75
CA TYR A 223 11.69 -3.64 -11.39
C TYR A 223 13.08 -3.59 -10.74
N MET A 224 13.15 -3.64 -9.40
CA MET A 224 14.41 -3.64 -8.68
C MET A 224 15.23 -4.88 -8.98
N GLU A 225 14.63 -6.08 -9.05
CA GLU A 225 15.32 -7.31 -9.48
C GLU A 225 15.89 -7.21 -10.89
N GLU A 226 15.11 -6.69 -11.83
CA GLU A 226 15.57 -6.48 -13.21
C GLU A 226 16.70 -5.46 -13.29
N MET A 227 16.65 -4.42 -12.46
CA MET A 227 17.70 -3.41 -12.36
C MET A 227 18.97 -4.01 -11.75
N ASP A 228 18.85 -4.79 -10.68
CA ASP A 228 19.96 -5.52 -10.06
C ASP A 228 20.66 -6.43 -11.09
N ALA A 229 19.88 -7.23 -11.82
CA ALA A 229 20.38 -8.11 -12.87
C ALA A 229 21.05 -7.35 -14.02
N ARG A 230 20.43 -6.24 -14.47
CA ARG A 230 20.96 -5.42 -15.58
C ARG A 230 22.32 -4.81 -15.28
N TYR A 231 22.56 -4.41 -14.03
CA TYR A 231 23.79 -3.75 -13.62
C TYR A 231 24.73 -4.65 -12.81
N GLY A 232 24.36 -5.92 -12.60
CA GLY A 232 25.16 -6.88 -11.84
C GLY A 232 25.60 -6.34 -10.48
N MET A 233 24.69 -5.65 -9.78
CA MET A 233 24.90 -5.09 -8.45
C MET A 233 23.56 -4.92 -7.74
N HIS A 234 23.56 -4.94 -6.41
CA HIS A 234 22.34 -4.76 -5.62
C HIS A 234 22.05 -3.28 -5.36
N PHE A 235 20.81 -2.85 -5.60
CA PHE A 235 20.32 -1.52 -5.26
C PHE A 235 19.46 -1.56 -3.99
N PRO A 236 19.97 -1.11 -2.83
CA PRO A 236 19.22 -1.12 -1.58
C PRO A 236 18.05 -0.14 -1.61
N PHE A 237 16.98 -0.47 -0.89
CA PHE A 237 15.79 0.38 -0.73
C PHE A 237 16.05 1.59 0.18
N GLY A 238 15.15 2.57 0.10
CA GLY A 238 15.15 3.79 0.91
C GLY A 238 16.19 4.81 0.46
N ALA A 239 16.76 5.52 1.44
CA ALA A 239 17.67 6.66 1.24
C ALA A 239 18.81 6.70 2.28
N SER A 240 19.22 5.56 2.81
CA SER A 240 20.20 5.44 3.90
C SER A 240 21.67 5.60 3.46
N GLY A 241 22.62 5.51 4.40
CA GLY A 241 24.05 5.51 4.05
C GLY A 241 24.48 4.32 3.17
N ALA A 242 23.78 3.19 3.22
CA ALA A 242 24.01 2.06 2.32
C ALA A 242 23.62 2.38 0.87
N VAL A 243 22.58 3.21 0.70
CA VAL A 243 22.15 3.75 -0.60
C VAL A 243 23.23 4.69 -1.16
N ASP A 244 23.81 5.53 -0.31
CA ASP A 244 24.94 6.40 -0.69
C ASP A 244 26.12 5.55 -1.21
N GLN A 245 26.50 4.48 -0.51
CA GLN A 245 27.60 3.59 -0.96
C GLN A 245 27.29 2.91 -2.29
N ALA A 246 26.06 2.39 -2.46
CA ALA A 246 25.66 1.77 -3.72
C ALA A 246 25.67 2.78 -4.88
N GLY A 247 25.30 4.04 -4.63
CA GLY A 247 25.36 5.11 -5.63
C GLY A 247 26.77 5.47 -6.07
N ILE A 248 27.72 5.52 -5.11
CA ILE A 248 29.14 5.72 -5.41
C ILE A 248 29.66 4.56 -6.26
N ALA A 249 29.44 3.31 -5.83
CA ALA A 249 29.88 2.12 -6.58
C ALA A 249 29.28 2.07 -8.00
N PHE A 250 28.02 2.46 -8.16
CA PHE A 250 27.40 2.56 -9.48
C PHE A 250 28.08 3.62 -10.34
N ALA A 251 28.34 4.81 -9.79
CA ALA A 251 28.93 5.92 -10.53
C ALA A 251 30.38 5.65 -10.93
N GLU A 252 31.17 5.00 -10.07
CA GLU A 252 32.54 4.57 -10.38
C GLU A 252 32.55 3.53 -11.51
N LYS A 253 31.65 2.54 -11.47
CA LYS A 253 31.61 1.44 -12.44
C LYS A 253 31.00 1.84 -13.79
N TYR A 254 29.96 2.67 -13.77
CA TYR A 254 29.15 2.97 -14.96
C TYR A 254 29.22 4.42 -15.41
N GLY A 255 29.79 5.32 -14.61
CA GLY A 255 29.86 6.75 -14.87
C GLY A 255 28.72 7.53 -14.21
N LYS A 256 29.06 8.68 -13.61
CA LYS A 256 28.14 9.57 -12.89
C LYS A 256 26.92 10.01 -13.71
N ASP A 257 27.09 10.25 -15.00
CA ASP A 257 26.02 10.72 -15.89
C ASP A 257 24.90 9.69 -16.08
N ARG A 258 25.14 8.43 -15.69
CA ARG A 258 24.15 7.36 -15.76
C ARG A 258 23.30 7.23 -14.49
N LEU A 259 23.60 7.95 -13.41
CA LEU A 259 22.83 7.87 -12.16
C LEU A 259 21.34 8.17 -12.39
N GLY A 260 21.03 9.14 -13.26
CA GLY A 260 19.64 9.48 -13.58
C GLY A 260 18.83 8.36 -14.24
N LYS A 261 19.48 7.27 -14.68
CA LYS A 261 18.81 6.07 -15.20
C LYS A 261 18.31 5.12 -14.10
N VAL A 262 18.95 5.15 -12.93
CA VAL A 262 18.68 4.22 -11.82
C VAL A 262 18.19 4.94 -10.56
N ALA A 263 18.38 6.25 -10.45
CA ALA A 263 18.11 7.02 -9.25
C ALA A 263 17.34 8.32 -9.50
N LYS A 264 16.61 8.76 -8.48
CA LYS A 264 15.86 10.01 -8.41
C LYS A 264 16.79 11.13 -7.92
N LEU A 265 17.29 11.96 -8.83
CA LEU A 265 18.46 12.80 -8.58
C LEU A 265 18.25 13.96 -7.59
N HIS A 266 17.01 14.37 -7.34
CA HIS A 266 16.69 15.43 -6.38
C HIS A 266 16.89 15.04 -4.89
N PHE A 267 17.16 13.77 -4.59
CA PHE A 267 17.43 13.33 -3.22
C PHE A 267 18.80 13.83 -2.76
N LYS A 268 18.93 14.09 -1.45
CA LYS A 268 20.21 14.44 -0.81
C LYS A 268 21.31 13.39 -1.01
N ASN A 269 20.93 12.13 -1.27
CA ASN A 269 21.87 11.06 -1.60
C ASN A 269 22.76 11.44 -2.80
N THR A 270 22.21 12.12 -3.81
CA THR A 270 22.99 12.56 -4.98
C THR A 270 24.14 13.49 -4.58
N GLU A 271 23.87 14.50 -3.74
CA GLU A 271 24.90 15.44 -3.26
C GLU A 271 26.03 14.70 -2.55
N LYS A 272 25.69 13.83 -1.60
CA LYS A 272 26.66 13.01 -0.86
C LYS A 272 27.47 12.07 -1.75
N ILE A 273 26.85 11.52 -2.79
CA ILE A 273 27.56 10.69 -3.78
C ILE A 273 28.56 11.55 -4.54
N MET A 274 28.16 12.72 -5.03
CA MET A 274 29.04 13.61 -5.80
C MET A 274 30.19 14.18 -4.96
N GLU A 275 30.00 14.42 -3.67
CA GLU A 275 31.08 14.86 -2.76
C GLU A 275 32.17 13.81 -2.54
N ARG A 276 31.87 12.53 -2.82
CA ARG A 276 32.78 11.40 -2.57
C ARG A 276 33.35 10.78 -3.85
N LEU A 277 32.96 11.28 -5.03
CA LEU A 277 33.47 10.92 -6.35
C LEU A 277 34.51 11.94 -6.83
#